data_AF-A0A8T6VEU7-F1
#
_entry.id   AF-A0A8T6VEU7-F1
#
_cell.length_a   1.000
_cell.length_b   1.000
_cell.length_c   1.000
_cell.angle_alpha   90.00
_cell.angle_beta   90.00
_cell.angle_gamma   90.00
#
_symmetry.space_group_name_H-M   'P 1'
#
loop_
_entity.id
_entity.type
_entity.pdbx_description
1 polymer ?
#
loop_
_entity_poly.entity_id
_entity_poly.type
_entity_poly.pdbx_seq_one_letter_code
_entity_poly.pdbx_strand_id
1 'polypeptide(L)'
;MPPQLQPEFFALLGINIFLAASLLTCLLDKHFPKTISYMYQLAALAGFGQLLISKEFLATFGEYMRFLYCFSYFIITIFNVIALNVYLALFKKLKLISRAFLGSVTVPAVLISVFFTYSYASLSTHPLVFVPAIPLESAFFVILAFDMVVLGISVY
;
A
#
# COMPACT_ATOMS: atom_id res chain seq x y z
N MET A 1 -11.08 25.19 2.31
CA MET A 1 -10.83 24.14 3.33
C MET A 1 -10.00 23.07 2.64
N PRO A 2 -8.80 22.70 3.11
CA PRO A 2 -8.07 21.62 2.47
C PRO A 2 -8.91 20.33 2.55
N PRO A 3 -8.97 19.53 1.48
CA PRO A 3 -9.70 18.28 1.50
C PRO A 3 -9.12 17.38 2.60
N GLN A 4 -9.93 17.03 3.59
CA GLN A 4 -9.55 16.07 4.62
C GLN A 4 -9.42 14.71 3.93
N LEU A 5 -8.24 14.08 4.06
CA LEU A 5 -7.98 12.78 3.45
C LEU A 5 -9.00 11.78 4.03
N GLN A 6 -9.84 11.23 3.16
CA GLN A 6 -10.89 10.30 3.56
C GLN A 6 -10.30 8.91 3.85
N PRO A 7 -10.78 8.17 4.88
CA PRO A 7 -10.27 6.83 5.18
C PRO A 7 -10.42 5.84 4.01
N GLU A 8 -11.40 6.06 3.12
CA GLU A 8 -11.61 5.33 1.87
C GLU A 8 -10.40 5.37 0.94
N PHE A 9 -9.55 6.41 1.05
CA PHE A 9 -8.30 6.51 0.30
C PHE A 9 -7.35 5.35 0.64
N PHE A 10 -7.27 4.93 1.91
CA PHE A 10 -6.43 3.79 2.29
C PHE A 10 -6.92 2.47 1.68
N ALA A 11 -8.23 2.29 1.60
CA ALA A 11 -8.81 1.13 0.93
C ALA A 11 -8.51 1.16 -0.58
N LEU A 12 -8.68 2.31 -1.25
CA LEU A 12 -8.32 2.48 -2.67
C LEU A 12 -6.83 2.22 -2.93
N LEU A 13 -5.96 2.74 -2.07
CA LEU A 13 -4.52 2.51 -2.16
C LEU A 13 -4.19 1.01 -2.02
N GLY A 14 -4.81 0.32 -1.04
CA GLY A 14 -4.65 -1.12 -0.86
C GLY A 14 -5.14 -1.94 -2.07
N ILE A 15 -6.26 -1.57 -2.67
CA ILE A 15 -6.78 -2.21 -3.90
C ILE A 15 -5.77 -2.07 -5.04
N ASN A 16 -5.26 -0.86 -5.29
CA ASN A 16 -4.29 -0.62 -6.35
C ASN A 16 -3.01 -1.43 -6.15
N ILE A 17 -2.54 -1.52 -4.90
CA ILE A 17 -1.35 -2.32 -4.56
C ILE A 17 -1.61 -3.82 -4.78
N PHE A 18 -2.78 -4.36 -4.41
CA PHE A 18 -3.12 -5.76 -4.68
C PHE A 18 -3.24 -6.05 -6.18
N LEU A 19 -3.82 -5.13 -6.94
CA LEU A 19 -3.96 -5.27 -8.39
C LEU A 19 -2.58 -5.23 -9.07
N ALA A 20 -1.69 -4.34 -8.63
CA ALA A 20 -0.29 -4.32 -9.06
C ALA A 20 0.44 -5.62 -8.68
N ALA A 21 0.23 -6.16 -7.47
CA ALA A 21 0.80 -7.44 -7.03
C ALA A 21 0.28 -8.63 -7.87
N SER A 22 -1.00 -8.64 -8.23
CA SER A 22 -1.58 -9.62 -9.16
C SER A 22 -0.92 -9.55 -10.54
N LEU A 23 -0.83 -8.35 -11.12
CA LEU A 23 -0.25 -8.18 -12.44
C LEU A 23 1.22 -8.59 -12.47
N LEU A 24 1.95 -8.27 -11.40
CA LEU A 24 3.36 -8.61 -11.30
C LEU A 24 3.59 -10.11 -11.03
N THR A 25 2.74 -10.76 -10.23
CA THR A 25 2.80 -12.22 -10.06
C THR A 25 2.45 -12.94 -11.36
N CYS A 26 1.53 -12.40 -12.16
CA CYS A 26 1.29 -12.87 -13.54
C CYS A 26 2.50 -12.66 -14.46
N LEU A 27 3.19 -11.52 -14.38
CA LEU A 27 4.38 -11.28 -15.21
C LEU A 27 5.53 -12.22 -14.83
N LEU A 28 5.59 -12.63 -13.56
CA LEU A 28 6.50 -13.64 -13.02
C LEU A 28 5.87 -15.06 -13.00
N ASP A 29 5.03 -15.41 -13.98
CA ASP A 29 4.34 -16.73 -14.08
C ASP A 29 5.30 -17.94 -14.02
N LYS A 30 6.56 -17.77 -14.44
CA LYS A 30 7.59 -18.83 -14.30
C LYS A 30 7.99 -19.12 -12.85
N HIS A 31 7.81 -18.16 -11.95
CA HIS A 31 8.29 -18.23 -10.57
C HIS A 31 7.17 -18.42 -9.55
N PHE A 32 5.94 -18.00 -9.89
CA PHE A 32 4.77 -18.11 -9.04
C PHE A 32 3.70 -19.04 -9.64
N PRO A 33 3.01 -19.85 -8.83
CA PRO A 33 1.80 -20.50 -9.29
C PRO A 33 0.71 -19.47 -9.60
N LYS A 34 0.01 -19.66 -10.74
CA LYS A 34 -1.08 -18.80 -11.21
C LYS A 34 -2.13 -18.48 -10.15
N THR A 35 -2.37 -19.40 -9.23
CA THR A 35 -3.29 -19.25 -8.11
C THR A 35 -3.05 -18.00 -7.28
N ILE A 36 -1.79 -17.62 -7.05
CA ILE A 36 -1.46 -16.45 -6.21
C ILE A 36 -1.97 -15.14 -6.84
N SER A 37 -1.84 -15.00 -8.17
CA SER A 37 -2.35 -13.82 -8.85
C SER A 37 -3.87 -13.70 -8.74
N TYR A 38 -4.60 -14.81 -8.92
CA TYR A 38 -6.05 -14.84 -8.74
C TYR A 38 -6.49 -14.52 -7.31
N MET A 39 -5.74 -14.98 -6.29
CA MET A 39 -6.02 -14.63 -4.90
C MET A 39 -5.89 -13.11 -4.67
N TYR A 40 -4.90 -12.45 -5.27
CA TYR A 40 -4.77 -11.00 -5.17
C TYR A 40 -5.85 -10.23 -5.94
N GLN A 41 -6.35 -10.77 -7.06
CA GLN A 41 -7.52 -10.20 -7.75
C GLN A 41 -8.79 -10.31 -6.91
N LEU A 42 -9.00 -11.45 -6.24
CA LEU A 42 -10.12 -11.62 -5.32
C LEU A 42 -10.00 -10.68 -4.12
N ALA A 43 -8.80 -10.48 -3.58
CA ALA A 43 -8.56 -9.50 -2.52
C ALA A 43 -8.89 -8.07 -2.98
N ALA A 44 -8.46 -7.68 -4.18
CA ALA A 44 -8.80 -6.39 -4.77
C ALA A 44 -10.31 -6.23 -5.00
N LEU A 45 -10.99 -7.28 -5.47
CA LEU A 45 -12.44 -7.30 -5.64
C LEU A 45 -13.18 -7.15 -4.30
N ALA A 46 -12.70 -7.84 -3.26
CA ALA A 46 -13.24 -7.70 -1.91
C ALA A 46 -13.07 -6.26 -1.38
N GLY A 47 -11.92 -5.62 -1.62
CA GLY A 47 -11.72 -4.21 -1.30
C GLY A 47 -12.67 -3.27 -2.05
N PHE A 48 -12.93 -3.52 -3.33
CA PHE A 48 -13.95 -2.77 -4.08
C PHE A 48 -15.35 -2.97 -3.50
N GLY A 49 -15.70 -4.20 -3.12
CA GLY A 49 -16.95 -4.50 -2.42
C GLY A 49 -17.07 -3.73 -1.11
N GLN A 50 -15.99 -3.69 -0.32
CA GLN A 50 -15.92 -2.91 0.92
C GLN A 50 -16.16 -1.43 0.66
N LEU A 51 -15.59 -0.84 -0.40
CA LEU A 51 -15.82 0.56 -0.76
C LEU A 51 -17.27 0.85 -1.19
N LEU A 52 -17.89 -0.05 -1.97
CA LEU A 52 -19.28 0.09 -2.40
C LEU A 52 -20.25 0.02 -1.22
N ILE A 53 -20.02 -0.93 -0.31
CA ILE A 53 -20.85 -1.14 0.87
C ILE A 53 -20.63 0.00 1.88
N SER A 54 -19.41 0.56 1.97
CA SER A 54 -19.09 1.64 2.91
C SER A 54 -19.97 2.89 2.74
N LYS A 55 -20.49 3.15 1.54
CA LYS A 55 -21.45 4.25 1.29
C LYS A 55 -22.79 4.05 2.01
N GLU A 56 -23.30 2.82 2.03
CA GLU A 56 -24.57 2.46 2.70
C GLU A 56 -24.34 2.17 4.20
N PHE A 57 -23.17 1.63 4.55
CA PHE A 57 -22.76 1.36 5.94
C PHE A 57 -22.52 2.64 6.76
N LEU A 58 -22.27 3.77 6.09
CA LEU A 58 -22.07 5.11 6.68
C LEU A 58 -23.24 5.57 7.56
N ALA A 59 -24.47 5.10 7.25
CA ALA A 59 -25.66 5.42 8.03
C ALA A 59 -25.79 4.59 9.32
N THR A 60 -25.07 3.47 9.43
CA THR A 60 -25.23 2.49 10.52
C THR A 60 -23.99 2.40 11.43
N PHE A 61 -22.79 2.57 10.89
CA PHE A 61 -21.53 2.42 11.63
C PHE A 61 -20.80 3.77 11.76
N GLY A 62 -20.44 4.14 12.99
CA GLY A 62 -19.77 5.40 13.30
C GLY A 62 -18.40 5.56 12.62
N GLU A 63 -17.91 6.81 12.56
CA GLU A 63 -16.70 7.21 11.82
C GLU A 63 -15.43 6.42 12.20
N TYR A 64 -15.32 6.02 13.47
CA TYR A 64 -14.20 5.25 14.00
C TYR A 64 -14.11 3.83 13.41
N MET A 65 -15.25 3.14 13.28
CA MET A 65 -15.28 1.78 12.72
C MET A 65 -14.90 1.81 11.24
N ARG A 66 -15.36 2.84 10.51
CA ARG A 66 -14.99 3.07 9.10
C ARG A 66 -13.47 3.22 8.93
N PHE A 67 -12.81 4.00 9.78
CA PHE A 67 -11.36 4.14 9.75
C PHE A 67 -10.66 2.79 9.97
N LEU A 68 -11.06 2.02 11.00
CA LEU A 68 -10.43 0.75 11.32
C LEU A 68 -10.54 -0.29 10.20
N TYR A 69 -11.69 -0.40 9.53
CA TYR A 69 -11.84 -1.34 8.41
C TYR A 69 -10.97 -0.98 7.21
N CYS A 70 -10.90 0.30 6.85
CA CYS A 70 -10.04 0.74 5.74
C CYS A 70 -8.55 0.61 6.09
N PHE A 71 -8.18 0.97 7.32
CA PHE A 71 -6.79 0.92 7.77
C PHE A 71 -6.28 -0.51 7.97
N SER A 72 -7.10 -1.42 8.50
CA SER A 72 -6.74 -2.83 8.63
C SER A 72 -6.57 -3.53 7.28
N TYR A 73 -7.48 -3.28 6.32
CA TYR A 73 -7.34 -3.76 4.94
C TYR A 73 -6.00 -3.32 4.33
N PHE A 74 -5.65 -2.05 4.51
CA PHE A 74 -4.40 -1.48 4.04
C PHE A 74 -3.16 -2.12 4.68
N ILE A 75 -3.15 -2.34 5.99
CA ILE A 75 -2.06 -3.05 6.69
C ILE A 75 -1.87 -4.45 6.11
N ILE A 76 -2.96 -5.18 5.88
CA ILE A 76 -2.92 -6.54 5.30
C ILE A 76 -2.31 -6.49 3.90
N THR A 77 -2.66 -5.48 3.09
CA THR A 77 -2.05 -5.28 1.78
C THR A 77 -0.53 -5.09 1.85
N ILE A 78 -0.06 -4.20 2.73
CA ILE A 78 1.37 -3.91 2.88
C ILE A 78 2.13 -5.14 3.36
N PHE A 79 1.57 -5.86 4.33
CA PHE A 79 2.16 -7.12 4.80
C PHE A 79 2.31 -8.14 3.67
N ASN A 80 1.30 -8.27 2.79
CA ASN A 80 1.35 -9.17 1.65
C ASN A 80 2.44 -8.78 0.63
N VAL A 81 2.60 -7.49 0.35
CA VAL A 81 3.67 -7.00 -0.56
C VAL A 81 5.06 -7.33 -0.02
N ILE A 82 5.26 -7.11 1.29
CA ILE A 82 6.52 -7.46 1.96
C ILE A 82 6.75 -8.97 1.91
N ALA A 83 5.73 -9.77 2.23
CA ALA A 83 5.81 -11.24 2.20
C ALA A 83 6.16 -11.77 0.81
N LEU A 84 5.60 -11.17 -0.25
CA LEU A 84 5.88 -11.54 -1.64
C LEU A 84 7.36 -11.30 -2.00
N ASN A 85 7.92 -10.18 -1.56
CA ASN A 85 9.33 -9.88 -1.78
C ASN A 85 10.25 -10.82 -0.99
N VAL A 86 9.91 -11.10 0.27
CA VAL A 86 10.63 -12.07 1.10
C VAL A 86 10.58 -13.47 0.48
N TYR A 87 9.44 -13.86 -0.08
CA TYR A 87 9.28 -15.13 -0.80
C TYR A 87 10.22 -15.24 -2.00
N LEU A 88 10.30 -14.18 -2.82
CA LEU A 88 11.23 -14.13 -3.96
C LEU A 88 12.69 -14.19 -3.51
N ALA A 89 13.04 -13.47 -2.45
CA ALA A 89 14.40 -13.38 -1.92
C ALA A 89 14.90 -14.71 -1.35
N LEU A 90 14.13 -15.31 -0.43
CA LEU A 90 14.56 -16.44 0.38
C LEU A 90 14.26 -17.79 -0.25
N PHE A 91 13.04 -17.97 -0.78
CA PHE A 91 12.60 -19.29 -1.24
C PHE A 91 12.96 -19.56 -2.68
N LYS A 92 12.89 -18.54 -3.56
CA LYS A 92 13.25 -18.69 -4.97
C LYS A 92 14.74 -18.39 -5.25
N LYS A 93 15.47 -17.83 -4.28
CA LYS A 93 16.89 -17.41 -4.39
C LYS A 93 17.18 -16.46 -5.57
N LEU A 94 16.16 -15.78 -6.10
CA LEU A 94 16.28 -14.87 -7.25
C LEU A 94 16.68 -13.49 -6.74
N LYS A 95 17.90 -13.37 -6.22
CA LYS A 95 18.37 -12.14 -5.56
C LYS A 95 18.32 -10.91 -6.46
N LEU A 96 18.56 -11.06 -7.77
CA LEU A 96 18.49 -9.95 -8.72
C LEU A 96 17.04 -9.46 -8.93
N ILE A 97 16.12 -10.38 -9.22
CA ILE A 97 14.70 -10.08 -9.44
C ILE A 97 14.06 -9.57 -8.14
N SER A 98 14.40 -10.16 -7.00
CA SER A 98 13.94 -9.69 -5.70
C SER A 98 14.47 -8.29 -5.36
N ARG A 99 15.74 -7.97 -5.67
CA ARG A 99 16.27 -6.61 -5.48
C ARG A 99 15.58 -5.58 -6.38
N ALA A 100 15.37 -5.93 -7.65
CA ALA A 100 14.61 -5.08 -8.58
C ALA A 100 13.16 -4.88 -8.10
N PHE A 101 12.51 -5.96 -7.62
CA PHE A 101 11.17 -5.89 -7.05
C PHE A 101 11.14 -5.07 -5.76
N LEU A 102 12.19 -5.17 -4.94
CA LEU A 102 12.32 -4.42 -3.72
C LEU A 102 12.31 -2.92 -4.00
N GLY A 103 13.19 -2.47 -4.91
CA GLY A 103 13.33 -1.08 -5.30
C GLY A 103 12.15 -0.54 -6.11
N SER A 104 11.58 -1.33 -7.02
CA SER A 104 10.53 -0.85 -7.92
C SER A 104 9.12 -0.90 -7.33
N VAL A 105 8.84 -1.79 -6.38
CA VAL A 105 7.45 -2.04 -5.92
C VAL A 105 7.32 -1.96 -4.41
N THR A 106 8.13 -2.70 -3.64
CA THR A 106 7.91 -2.74 -2.18
C THR A 106 8.32 -1.45 -1.48
N VAL A 107 9.46 -0.86 -1.85
CA VAL A 107 9.92 0.42 -1.29
C VAL A 107 8.95 1.55 -1.64
N PRO A 108 8.54 1.78 -2.91
CA PRO A 108 7.56 2.81 -3.23
C PRO A 108 6.23 2.58 -2.49
N ALA A 109 5.72 1.35 -2.49
CA ALA A 109 4.46 1.04 -1.83
C ALA A 109 4.51 1.37 -0.33
N VAL A 110 5.58 0.97 0.38
CA VAL A 110 5.76 1.27 1.81
C VAL A 110 5.94 2.76 2.05
N LEU A 111 6.71 3.45 1.21
CA LEU A 111 7.05 4.86 1.39
C LEU A 111 5.83 5.77 1.15
N ILE A 112 5.09 5.52 0.07
CA ILE A 112 3.78 6.15 -0.20
C ILE A 112 2.83 5.88 0.97
N SER A 113 2.83 4.65 1.48
CA SER A 113 1.96 4.26 2.58
C SER A 113 2.25 4.98 3.89
N VAL A 114 3.53 5.09 4.24
CA VAL A 114 3.99 5.86 5.41
C VAL A 114 3.65 7.32 5.22
N PHE A 115 3.89 7.89 4.04
CA PHE A 115 3.59 9.29 3.74
C PHE A 115 2.10 9.63 3.92
N PHE A 116 1.20 8.82 3.38
CA PHE A 116 -0.25 9.06 3.51
C PHE A 116 -0.77 8.80 4.92
N THR A 117 -0.26 7.78 5.62
CA THR A 117 -0.62 7.53 7.02
C THR A 117 -0.18 8.69 7.90
N TYR A 118 1.02 9.21 7.66
CA TYR A 118 1.54 10.38 8.35
C TYR A 118 0.70 11.62 8.08
N SER A 119 0.41 11.90 6.81
CA SER A 119 -0.40 13.05 6.39
C SER A 119 -1.81 12.98 6.97
N TYR A 120 -2.36 11.79 7.12
CA TYR A 120 -3.65 11.59 7.78
C TYR A 120 -3.57 11.85 9.28
N ALA A 121 -2.52 11.37 9.95
CA ALA A 121 -2.29 11.55 11.39
C ALA A 121 -2.06 13.02 11.78
N SER A 122 -1.40 13.78 10.92
CA SER A 122 -1.14 15.21 11.16
C SER A 122 -2.39 16.08 11.00
N LEU A 123 -3.36 15.64 10.19
CA LEU A 123 -4.61 16.35 9.92
C LEU A 123 -5.78 15.89 10.80
N SER A 124 -5.75 14.63 11.25
CA SER A 124 -6.86 14.00 11.96
C SER A 124 -6.48 13.73 13.41
N THR A 125 -7.15 14.37 14.36
CA THR A 125 -7.05 14.10 15.80
C THR A 125 -7.71 12.76 16.16
N HIS A 126 -7.26 11.66 15.55
CA HIS A 126 -7.70 10.32 15.94
C HIS A 126 -6.77 9.74 17.03
N PRO A 127 -7.32 9.15 18.10
CA PRO A 127 -6.55 8.76 19.30
C PRO A 127 -5.52 7.63 19.07
N LEU A 128 -5.57 6.93 17.94
CA LEU A 128 -4.70 5.78 17.65
C LEU A 128 -3.40 6.14 16.92
N VAL A 129 -3.33 7.30 16.27
CA VAL A 129 -2.18 7.68 15.42
C VAL A 129 -1.81 9.12 15.72
N PHE A 130 -1.06 9.33 16.81
CA PHE A 130 -0.55 10.64 17.18
C PHE A 130 0.87 10.78 16.63
N VAL A 131 1.02 11.57 15.59
CA VAL A 131 2.33 11.86 14.99
C VAL A 131 2.41 13.37 14.78
N PRO A 132 3.57 14.01 15.01
CA PRO A 132 3.75 15.45 14.72
C PRO A 132 3.34 15.77 13.27
N ALA A 133 3.08 17.03 12.94
CA ALA A 133 2.84 17.42 11.55
C ALA A 133 4.17 17.68 10.83
N ILE A 134 4.46 17.02 9.70
CA ILE A 134 5.61 17.39 8.85
C ILE A 134 5.09 18.37 7.79
N PRO A 135 5.76 19.51 7.60
CA PRO A 135 5.43 20.45 6.52
C PRO A 135 5.51 19.80 5.13
N LEU A 136 4.66 20.26 4.20
CA LEU A 136 4.57 19.79 2.81
C LEU A 136 5.92 19.81 2.07
N GLU A 137 6.82 20.73 2.43
CA GLU A 137 8.20 20.83 1.93
C GLU A 137 8.98 19.51 2.13
N SER A 138 8.82 18.86 3.28
CA SER A 138 9.47 17.58 3.58
C SER A 138 8.96 16.42 2.71
N ALA A 139 7.70 16.50 2.25
CA ALA A 139 7.10 15.49 1.38
C ALA A 139 7.84 15.45 0.04
N PHE A 140 8.15 16.63 -0.50
CA PHE A 140 8.98 16.77 -1.70
C PHE A 140 10.37 16.17 -1.48
N PHE A 141 11.01 16.42 -0.34
CA PHE A 141 12.30 15.81 -0.03
C PHE A 141 12.22 14.28 0.08
N VAL A 142 11.13 13.72 0.63
CA VAL A 142 10.93 12.27 0.72
C VAL A 142 10.71 11.65 -0.66
N ILE A 143 9.93 12.30 -1.53
CA ILE A 143 9.69 11.85 -2.92
C ILE A 143 10.99 11.98 -3.75
N LEU A 144 11.74 13.06 -3.59
CA LEU A 144 12.97 13.32 -4.33
C LEU A 144 14.12 12.42 -3.84
N ALA A 145 14.19 12.13 -2.54
CA ALA A 145 15.08 11.11 -1.99
C ALA A 145 14.70 9.71 -2.49
N PHE A 146 13.39 9.43 -2.63
CA PHE A 146 12.91 8.19 -3.22
C PHE A 146 13.35 8.05 -4.69
N ASP A 147 13.15 9.06 -5.52
CA ASP A 147 13.60 9.06 -6.92
C ASP A 147 15.12 8.89 -7.02
N MET A 148 15.88 9.54 -6.14
CA MET A 148 17.35 9.37 -6.07
C MET A 148 17.78 7.95 -5.67
N VAL A 149 17.09 7.32 -4.71
CA VAL A 149 17.37 5.94 -4.29
C VAL A 149 17.02 4.95 -5.40
N VAL A 150 15.88 5.14 -6.07
CA VAL A 150 15.46 4.31 -7.20
C VAL A 150 16.43 4.45 -8.38
N LEU A 151 16.83 5.68 -8.73
CA LEU A 151 17.85 5.92 -9.75
C LEU A 151 19.21 5.32 -9.36
N GLY A 152 19.62 5.46 -8.09
CA GLY A 152 20.87 4.89 -7.59
C GLY A 152 20.91 3.36 -7.62
N ILE A 153 19.78 2.69 -7.38
CA ILE A 153 19.65 1.23 -7.49
C ILE A 153 19.51 0.77 -8.94
N SER A 154 19.00 1.62 -9.84
CA SER A 154 18.83 1.30 -11.26
C SER A 154 20.11 1.44 -12.09
N VAL A 155 21.09 2.22 -11.63
CA VAL A 155 22.34 2.51 -12.35
C VAL A 155 23.46 1.49 -12.03
N TYR A 156 23.29 0.66 -11.00
CA TYR A 156 24.24 -0.38 -10.57
C TYR A 156 23.65 -1.80 -10.64
#